data_AF-A0A846SVL2-F1
#
_entry.id   AF-A0A846SVL2-F1
#
_cell.length_a   1.000
_cell.length_b   1.000
_cell.length_c   1.000
_cell.angle_alpha   90.00
_cell.angle_beta   90.00
_cell.angle_gamma   90.00
#
_symmetry.space_group_name_H-M   'P 1'
#
loop_
_entity.id
_entity.type
_entity.pdbx_description
1 polymer ?
#
loop_
_entity_poly.entity_id
_entity_poly.type
_entity_poly.pdbx_seq_one_letter_code
_entity_poly.pdbx_strand_id
1 'polypeptide(L)'
;MISVIEKNKLAPVKFEVVNMPADSGAEALATLKKRAGDPHVLLFTLNSFYTTPLERPQIAVDIATFSPVARMAEDVFALWVHSDRNDITTIEDFVKAAKAKGKAWIMAGTGKGAEDNLLTDFLNAQYGLEMTYQSFGGGGEVAKLLAEKRRTRPSTIPPSKRNSSPRVLQSQS
;
A
#
# COMPACT_ATOMS: atom_id res chain seq x y z
N MET A 1 -11.27 1.03 -12.59
CA MET A 1 -12.56 0.67 -11.98
C MET A 1 -13.71 1.44 -12.61
N ILE A 2 -13.77 2.77 -12.52
CA ILE A 2 -14.83 3.59 -13.17
C ILE A 2 -14.96 3.25 -14.66
N SER A 3 -13.83 3.22 -15.37
CA SER A 3 -13.81 2.85 -16.80
C SER A 3 -14.36 1.45 -17.08
N VAL A 4 -14.28 0.52 -16.14
CA VAL A 4 -14.86 -0.83 -16.26
C VAL A 4 -16.36 -0.80 -15.97
N ILE A 5 -16.80 -0.04 -14.97
CA ILE A 5 -18.22 0.15 -14.62
C ILE A 5 -18.96 0.80 -15.79
N GLU A 6 -18.40 1.86 -16.36
CA GLU A 6 -18.99 2.57 -17.50
C GLU A 6 -19.02 1.70 -18.76
N LYS A 7 -17.90 1.05 -19.10
CA LYS A 7 -17.83 0.19 -20.30
C LYS A 7 -18.80 -0.98 -20.24
N ASN A 8 -18.93 -1.61 -19.07
CA ASN A 8 -19.80 -2.77 -18.90
C ASN A 8 -21.22 -2.42 -18.43
N LYS A 9 -21.55 -1.12 -18.34
CA LYS A 9 -22.87 -0.63 -17.87
C LYS A 9 -23.32 -1.27 -16.55
N LEU A 10 -22.38 -1.45 -15.63
CA LEU A 10 -22.61 -2.15 -14.36
C LEU A 10 -23.44 -1.33 -13.36
N ALA A 11 -23.69 -0.06 -13.68
CA ALA A 11 -24.56 0.79 -12.88
C ALA A 11 -25.40 1.72 -13.76
N PRO A 12 -26.63 2.03 -13.34
CA PRO A 12 -27.52 2.94 -14.06
C PRO A 12 -27.14 4.42 -13.89
N VAL A 13 -26.18 4.73 -13.01
CA VAL A 13 -25.78 6.10 -12.63
C VAL A 13 -24.27 6.29 -12.75
N LYS A 14 -23.84 7.54 -12.95
CA LYS A 14 -22.42 7.89 -12.99
C LYS A 14 -21.80 7.86 -11.60
N PHE A 15 -20.56 7.38 -11.52
CA PHE A 15 -19.76 7.43 -10.31
C PHE A 15 -18.76 8.59 -10.40
N GLU A 16 -18.74 9.44 -9.38
CA GLU A 16 -17.71 10.45 -9.19
C GLU A 16 -16.62 9.91 -8.26
N VAL A 17 -15.35 10.10 -8.63
CA VAL A 17 -14.21 9.72 -7.80
C VAL A 17 -13.67 10.93 -7.10
N VAL A 18 -13.76 10.91 -5.77
CA VAL A 18 -13.10 11.88 -4.89
C VAL A 18 -11.90 11.19 -4.27
N ASN A 19 -10.69 11.69 -4.54
CA ASN A 19 -9.46 11.15 -3.98
C ASN A 19 -9.11 11.86 -2.66
N MET A 20 -8.93 11.10 -1.59
CA MET A 20 -8.54 11.57 -0.26
C MET A 20 -7.27 10.83 0.19
N PRO A 21 -6.07 11.27 -0.25
CA PRO A 21 -4.82 10.52 -0.08
C PRO A 21 -4.21 10.62 1.33
N ALA A 22 -4.74 11.44 2.22
CA ALA A 22 -4.09 11.72 3.50
C ALA A 22 -4.13 10.52 4.48
N ASP A 23 -3.07 10.39 5.26
CA ASP A 23 -3.00 9.56 6.47
C ASP A 23 -3.40 8.08 6.30
N SER A 24 -2.91 7.42 5.26
CA SER A 24 -3.20 6.00 5.01
C SER A 24 -4.72 5.71 4.93
N GLY A 25 -5.51 6.67 4.42
CA GLY A 25 -6.97 6.54 4.28
C GLY A 25 -7.77 6.96 5.51
N ALA A 26 -7.13 7.52 6.55
CA ALA A 26 -7.82 7.98 7.76
C ALA A 26 -8.88 9.07 7.47
N GLU A 27 -8.56 10.01 6.57
CA GLU A 27 -9.48 11.07 6.15
C GLU A 27 -10.73 10.49 5.46
N ALA A 28 -10.52 9.52 4.57
CA ALA A 28 -11.60 8.85 3.85
C ALA A 28 -12.51 8.06 4.81
N LEU A 29 -11.92 7.35 5.77
CA LEU A 29 -12.64 6.62 6.82
C LEU A 29 -13.46 7.58 7.70
N ALA A 30 -12.86 8.67 8.16
CA ALA A 30 -13.55 9.67 8.99
C ALA A 30 -14.69 10.36 8.22
N THR A 31 -14.50 10.60 6.91
CA THR A 31 -15.53 11.18 6.05
C THR A 31 -16.70 10.22 5.85
N LEU A 32 -16.42 8.93 5.58
CA LEU A 32 -17.49 7.95 5.42
C LEU A 32 -18.28 7.76 6.72
N LYS A 33 -17.60 7.73 7.87
CA LYS A 33 -18.25 7.70 9.19
C LYS A 33 -19.24 8.87 9.38
N LYS A 34 -18.88 10.08 8.95
CA LYS A 34 -19.77 11.26 9.03
C LYS A 34 -20.98 11.17 8.09
N ARG A 35 -20.94 10.31 7.07
CA ARG A 35 -22.04 10.06 6.11
C ARG A 35 -22.69 8.68 6.34
N ALA A 36 -22.70 8.19 7.58
CA ALA A 36 -23.33 6.92 7.91
C ALA A 36 -24.80 6.89 7.44
N GLY A 37 -25.17 5.82 6.74
CA GLY A 37 -26.51 5.62 6.19
C GLY A 37 -26.77 6.25 4.81
N ASP A 38 -25.80 6.98 4.23
CA ASP A 38 -25.91 7.54 2.89
C ASP A 38 -25.66 6.47 1.81
N PRO A 39 -26.67 6.08 0.99
CA PRO A 39 -26.52 5.03 0.00
C PRO A 39 -25.74 5.47 -1.25
N HIS A 40 -25.35 6.75 -1.35
CA HIS A 40 -24.64 7.31 -2.51
C HIS A 40 -23.13 7.45 -2.32
N VAL A 41 -22.59 6.92 -1.22
CA VAL A 41 -21.15 6.98 -0.93
C VAL A 41 -20.60 5.58 -0.79
N LEU A 42 -19.53 5.30 -1.54
CA LEU A 42 -18.75 4.09 -1.40
C LEU A 42 -17.32 4.47 -1.03
N LEU A 43 -16.77 3.80 -0.03
CA LEU A 43 -15.35 3.86 0.27
C LEU A 43 -14.66 2.69 -0.44
N PHE A 44 -13.70 3.02 -1.29
CA PHE A 44 -12.74 2.06 -1.79
C PHE A 44 -11.52 2.10 -0.88
N THR A 45 -11.17 0.95 -0.29
CA THR A 45 -10.10 0.86 0.72
C THR A 45 -9.32 -0.44 0.58
N LEU A 46 -8.14 -0.48 1.21
CA LEU A 46 -7.18 -1.58 1.22
C LEU A 46 -7.15 -2.21 2.63
N ASN A 47 -6.11 -2.98 2.98
CA ASN A 47 -6.00 -3.50 4.35
C ASN A 47 -5.81 -2.38 5.38
N SER A 48 -5.46 -1.17 4.93
CA SER A 48 -5.50 0.05 5.73
C SER A 48 -6.85 0.32 6.39
N PHE A 49 -7.94 -0.27 5.87
CA PHE A 49 -9.24 -0.30 6.56
C PHE A 49 -9.13 -0.84 7.99
N TYR A 50 -8.28 -1.85 8.22
CA TYR A 50 -8.07 -2.47 9.52
C TYR A 50 -6.93 -1.81 10.30
N THR A 51 -5.81 -1.51 9.63
CA THR A 51 -4.60 -1.05 10.33
C THR A 51 -4.69 0.42 10.72
N THR A 52 -5.29 1.28 9.90
CA THR A 52 -5.37 2.72 10.17
C THR A 52 -6.14 3.05 11.45
N PRO A 53 -7.32 2.46 11.75
CA PRO A 53 -7.99 2.67 13.04
C PRO A 53 -7.18 2.19 14.25
N LEU A 54 -6.40 1.11 14.11
CA LEU A 54 -5.53 0.60 15.18
C LEU A 54 -4.35 1.54 15.46
N GLU A 55 -3.73 2.08 14.42
CA GLU A 55 -2.64 3.04 14.57
C GLU A 55 -3.11 4.42 15.01
N ARG A 56 -4.35 4.78 14.65
CA ARG A 56 -4.92 6.11 14.87
C ARG A 56 -6.25 6.02 15.63
N PRO A 57 -6.24 5.65 16.92
CA PRO A 57 -7.47 5.55 17.71
C PRO A 57 -8.28 6.86 17.76
N GLN A 58 -7.64 8.02 17.55
CA GLN A 58 -8.28 9.33 17.55
C GLN A 58 -9.34 9.54 16.46
N ILE A 59 -9.32 8.76 15.37
CA ILE A 59 -10.39 8.86 14.35
C ILE A 59 -11.70 8.20 14.82
N ALA A 60 -11.63 7.41 15.90
CA ALA A 60 -12.76 6.72 16.53
C ALA A 60 -13.63 5.94 15.53
N VAL A 61 -12.99 5.34 14.52
CA VAL A 61 -13.67 4.54 13.50
C VAL A 61 -13.79 3.11 13.99
N ASP A 62 -15.02 2.62 14.11
CA ASP A 62 -15.28 1.20 14.34
C ASP A 62 -15.55 0.51 13.00
N ILE A 63 -14.61 -0.35 12.59
CA ILE A 63 -14.66 -1.09 11.33
C ILE A 63 -15.87 -2.04 11.26
N ALA A 64 -16.42 -2.48 12.38
CA ALA A 64 -17.55 -3.39 12.43
C ALA A 64 -18.89 -2.71 12.06
N THR A 65 -18.91 -1.37 12.04
CA THR A 65 -20.10 -0.58 11.69
C THR A 65 -20.28 -0.38 10.18
N PHE A 66 -19.31 -0.80 9.37
CA PHE A 66 -19.37 -0.66 7.92
C PHE A 66 -19.96 -1.91 7.26
N SER A 67 -20.76 -1.70 6.22
CA SER A 67 -21.32 -2.79 5.41
C SER A 67 -20.35 -3.18 4.29
N PRO A 68 -19.73 -4.38 4.33
CA PRO A 68 -18.85 -4.83 3.25
C PRO A 68 -19.67 -5.11 1.98
N VAL A 69 -19.24 -4.53 0.85
CA VAL A 69 -19.91 -4.72 -0.45
C VAL A 69 -19.27 -5.87 -1.25
N ALA A 70 -17.97 -5.77 -1.51
CA ALA A 70 -17.23 -6.79 -2.25
C ALA A 70 -15.71 -6.65 -2.05
N ARG A 71 -14.99 -7.79 -2.10
CA ARG A 71 -13.52 -7.83 -2.21
C ARG A 71 -13.15 -7.83 -3.70
N MET A 72 -12.51 -6.77 -4.16
CA MET A 72 -12.26 -6.56 -5.60
C MET A 72 -10.90 -7.06 -6.09
N ALA A 73 -9.89 -7.05 -5.23
CA ALA A 73 -8.54 -7.43 -5.59
C ALA A 73 -7.84 -8.09 -4.40
N GLU A 74 -6.95 -9.01 -4.72
CA GLU A 74 -6.00 -9.60 -3.79
C GLU A 74 -4.61 -9.31 -4.34
N ASP A 75 -3.80 -8.62 -3.56
CA ASP A 75 -2.44 -8.24 -3.94
C ASP A 75 -1.45 -9.22 -3.32
N VAL A 76 -0.65 -9.87 -4.17
CA VAL A 76 0.54 -10.61 -3.73
C VAL A 76 1.73 -9.65 -3.67
N PHE A 77 2.44 -9.63 -2.54
CA PHE A 77 3.66 -8.83 -2.41
C PHE A 77 4.85 -9.66 -2.87
N ALA A 78 5.63 -9.09 -3.78
CA ALA A 78 6.93 -9.64 -4.16
C ALA A 78 8.02 -8.79 -3.51
N LEU A 79 9.10 -9.43 -3.05
CA LEU A 79 10.30 -8.75 -2.56
C LEU A 79 11.22 -8.46 -3.74
N TRP A 80 11.53 -7.19 -3.99
CA TRP A 80 12.37 -6.77 -5.10
C TRP A 80 13.67 -6.20 -4.57
N VAL A 81 14.78 -6.57 -5.20
CA VAL A 81 16.06 -5.87 -5.08
C VAL A 81 16.38 -5.17 -6.40
N HIS A 82 17.24 -4.16 -6.37
CA HIS A 82 17.67 -3.47 -7.58
C HIS A 82 18.36 -4.46 -8.54
N SER A 83 18.12 -4.33 -9.86
CA SER A 83 18.65 -5.23 -10.90
C SER A 83 20.17 -5.45 -10.83
N ASP A 84 20.94 -4.42 -10.51
CA ASP A 84 22.39 -4.50 -10.35
C ASP A 84 22.87 -5.37 -9.16
N ARG A 85 21.98 -5.79 -8.25
CA ARG A 85 22.30 -6.70 -7.14
C ARG A 85 22.27 -8.14 -7.60
N ASN A 86 23.19 -8.48 -8.50
CA ASN A 86 23.40 -9.86 -8.96
C ASN A 86 23.87 -10.79 -7.82
N ASP A 87 24.30 -10.24 -6.69
CA ASP A 87 24.67 -10.95 -5.47
C ASP A 87 23.47 -11.39 -4.61
N ILE A 88 22.25 -10.93 -4.93
CA ILE A 88 21.02 -11.35 -4.24
C ILE A 88 20.10 -12.01 -5.24
N THR A 89 20.11 -13.34 -5.26
CA THR A 89 19.24 -14.14 -6.12
C THR A 89 18.28 -15.03 -5.33
N THR A 90 18.57 -15.22 -4.05
CA THR A 90 17.79 -16.03 -3.10
C THR A 90 17.38 -15.21 -1.88
N ILE A 91 16.44 -15.75 -1.09
CA ILE A 91 16.05 -15.14 0.19
C ILE A 91 17.21 -15.24 1.20
N GLU A 92 18.00 -16.30 1.14
CA GLU A 92 19.17 -16.49 2.00
C GLU A 92 20.23 -15.41 1.74
N ASP A 93 20.49 -15.08 0.47
CA ASP A 93 21.39 -13.98 0.08
C ASP A 93 20.87 -12.64 0.60
N PHE A 94 19.55 -12.41 0.48
CA PHE A 94 18.90 -11.22 0.98
C PHE A 94 19.08 -11.10 2.50
N VAL A 95 18.77 -12.16 3.25
CA VAL A 95 18.90 -12.20 4.71
C VAL A 95 20.35 -11.93 5.12
N LYS A 96 21.32 -12.56 4.45
CA LYS A 96 22.75 -12.32 4.70
C LYS A 96 23.14 -10.87 4.46
N ALA A 97 22.74 -10.29 3.33
CA ALA A 97 23.03 -8.92 2.98
C ALA A 97 22.36 -7.91 3.94
N ALA A 98 21.12 -8.18 4.33
CA ALA A 98 20.37 -7.38 5.28
C ALA A 98 21.00 -7.43 6.68
N LYS A 99 21.38 -8.63 7.17
CA LYS A 99 22.11 -8.79 8.44
C LYS A 99 23.43 -8.03 8.44
N ALA A 100 24.21 -8.13 7.36
CA ALA A 100 25.49 -7.46 7.25
C ALA A 100 25.37 -5.92 7.30
N LYS A 101 24.27 -5.36 6.80
CA LYS A 101 24.00 -3.91 6.84
C LYS A 101 23.23 -3.45 8.08
N GLY A 102 22.52 -4.34 8.77
CA GLY A 102 21.67 -4.01 9.92
C GLY A 102 20.72 -2.84 9.61
N LYS A 103 20.69 -1.85 10.51
CA LYS A 103 19.85 -0.64 10.38
C LYS A 103 20.12 0.22 9.16
N ALA A 104 21.30 0.08 8.53
CA ALA A 104 21.59 0.77 7.27
C ALA A 104 20.93 0.11 6.06
N TRP A 105 20.36 -1.08 6.21
CA TRP A 105 19.47 -1.67 5.22
C TRP A 105 18.09 -1.03 5.34
N ILE A 106 17.68 -0.29 4.31
CA ILE A 106 16.40 0.40 4.33
C ILE A 106 15.41 -0.27 3.39
N MET A 107 14.28 -0.69 3.93
CA MET A 107 13.11 -1.10 3.17
C MET A 107 12.28 0.13 2.83
N ALA A 108 12.02 0.34 1.53
CA ALA A 108 11.18 1.43 1.07
C ALA A 108 9.74 0.95 0.92
N GLY A 109 8.79 1.75 1.42
CA GLY A 109 7.37 1.47 1.31
C GLY A 109 6.52 2.72 1.18
N THR A 110 5.21 2.54 1.13
CA THR A 110 4.21 3.55 0.78
C THR A 110 3.78 4.36 1.99
N GLY A 111 3.55 3.72 3.13
CA GLY A 111 2.98 4.37 4.32
C GLY A 111 3.45 3.74 5.62
N LYS A 112 3.53 4.54 6.68
CA LYS A 112 3.62 3.99 8.04
C LYS A 112 2.31 3.23 8.32
N GLY A 113 2.43 1.99 8.81
CA GLY A 113 1.28 1.12 9.07
C GLY A 113 0.65 0.45 7.86
N ALA A 114 1.20 0.70 6.67
CA ALA A 114 0.82 -0.01 5.48
C ALA A 114 1.43 -1.42 5.48
N GLU A 115 0.96 -2.25 4.55
CA GLU A 115 1.28 -3.67 4.46
C GLU A 115 2.79 -3.92 4.32
N ASP A 116 3.52 -3.04 3.65
CA ASP A 116 4.98 -3.11 3.46
C ASP A 116 5.79 -2.78 4.72
N ASN A 117 5.29 -1.88 5.58
CA ASN A 117 5.85 -1.69 6.92
C ASN A 117 5.68 -2.98 7.74
N LEU A 118 4.47 -3.54 7.75
CA LEU A 118 4.19 -4.79 8.48
C LEU A 118 5.02 -5.97 7.96
N LEU A 119 5.21 -6.07 6.64
CA LEU A 119 6.08 -7.09 6.04
C LEU A 119 7.55 -6.88 6.42
N THR A 120 8.01 -5.64 6.51
CA THR A 120 9.38 -5.32 6.98
C THR A 120 9.56 -5.76 8.44
N ASP A 121 8.60 -5.45 9.31
CA ASP A 121 8.61 -5.86 10.71
C ASP A 121 8.54 -7.39 10.86
N PHE A 122 7.72 -8.05 10.04
CA PHE A 122 7.65 -9.50 9.98
C PHE A 122 9.00 -10.13 9.57
N LEU A 123 9.66 -9.60 8.54
CA LEU A 123 10.98 -10.08 8.11
C LEU A 123 12.04 -9.86 9.20
N ASN A 124 12.01 -8.71 9.88
CA ASN A 124 12.86 -8.43 11.04
C ASN A 124 12.65 -9.45 12.15
N ALA A 125 11.40 -9.72 12.53
CA ALA A 125 11.07 -10.66 13.60
C ALA A 125 11.42 -12.11 13.23
N GLN A 126 11.09 -12.57 12.03
CA GLN A 126 11.28 -13.97 11.63
C GLN A 126 12.75 -14.33 11.37
N TYR A 127 13.52 -13.42 10.76
CA TYR A 127 14.90 -13.71 10.37
C TYR A 127 15.94 -13.08 11.31
N GLY A 128 15.51 -12.37 12.36
CA GLY A 128 16.39 -11.65 13.26
C GLY A 128 17.17 -10.55 12.55
N LEU A 129 16.45 -9.73 11.76
CA LEU A 129 17.01 -8.59 11.02
C LEU A 129 16.71 -7.29 11.77
N GLU A 130 17.52 -6.26 11.49
CA GLU A 130 17.33 -4.91 12.05
C GLU A 130 17.10 -3.87 10.93
N MET A 131 16.40 -4.24 9.87
CA MET A 131 16.17 -3.34 8.74
C MET A 131 15.33 -2.14 9.18
N THR A 132 15.65 -0.95 8.65
CA THR A 132 14.85 0.25 8.89
C THR A 132 13.77 0.37 7.80
N TYR A 133 12.55 0.74 8.17
CA TYR A 133 11.49 1.08 7.21
C TYR A 133 11.49 2.59 6.91
N GLN A 134 11.31 2.97 5.64
CA GLN A 134 11.08 4.36 5.25
C GLN A 134 9.89 4.46 4.28
N SER A 135 8.90 5.26 4.67
CA SER A 135 7.72 5.58 3.84
C SER A 135 8.02 6.71 2.85
N PHE A 136 7.52 6.54 1.63
CA PHE A 136 7.49 7.47 0.52
C PHE A 136 6.06 7.42 0.01
N GLY A 137 5.37 8.56 -0.10
CA GLY A 137 3.90 8.68 -0.15
C GLY A 137 3.17 8.10 -1.38
N GLY A 138 3.63 6.97 -1.89
CA GLY A 138 2.91 6.03 -2.73
C GLY A 138 3.77 5.02 -3.47
N GLY A 139 3.14 3.95 -3.94
CA GLY A 139 3.85 2.85 -4.62
C GLY A 139 4.55 3.26 -5.92
N GLY A 140 4.06 4.30 -6.61
CA GLY A 140 4.73 4.86 -7.79
C GLY A 140 6.05 5.57 -7.45
N GLU A 141 6.10 6.26 -6.30
CA GLU A 141 7.33 6.87 -5.80
C GLU A 141 8.33 5.81 -5.36
N VAL A 142 7.87 4.76 -4.67
CA VAL A 142 8.69 3.60 -4.26
C VAL A 142 9.28 2.88 -5.47
N ALA A 143 8.49 2.63 -6.51
CA ALA A 143 8.96 2.01 -7.76
C ALA A 143 10.01 2.87 -8.46
N LYS A 144 9.79 4.19 -8.51
CA LYS A 144 10.73 5.16 -9.08
C LYS A 144 12.03 5.19 -8.29
N LEU A 145 11.99 5.21 -6.96
CA LEU A 145 13.18 5.19 -6.11
C LEU A 145 13.99 3.90 -6.27
N LEU A 146 13.32 2.76 -6.42
CA LEU A 146 13.96 1.50 -6.75
C LEU A 146 14.65 1.58 -8.13
N ALA A 147 14.02 2.20 -9.13
CA ALA A 147 14.59 2.34 -10.47
C ALA A 147 15.73 3.38 -10.55
N GLU A 148 15.66 4.47 -9.78
CA GLU A 148 16.57 5.62 -9.87
C GLU A 148 17.85 5.49 -9.02
N LYS A 149 18.13 4.31 -8.44
CA LYS A 149 19.32 4.07 -7.61
C LYS A 149 19.49 5.01 -6.42
N ARG A 150 18.45 5.74 -5.99
CA ARG A 150 18.54 6.63 -4.83
C ARG A 150 18.48 5.82 -3.54
N ARG A 151 19.64 5.26 -3.20
CA ARG A 151 20.00 4.32 -2.12
C ARG A 151 19.51 2.89 -2.36
N THR A 152 20.40 1.93 -2.09
CA THR A 152 20.22 0.49 -2.19
C THR A 152 19.06 -0.02 -1.32
N ARG A 153 17.82 0.06 -1.80
CA ARG A 153 16.63 -0.28 -1.01
C ARG A 153 15.78 -1.30 -1.74
N PRO A 154 15.57 -2.48 -1.16
CA PRO A 154 14.54 -3.39 -1.62
C PRO A 154 13.16 -2.79 -1.35
N SER A 155 12.19 -3.15 -2.17
CA SER A 155 10.80 -2.75 -1.97
C SER A 155 9.86 -3.92 -2.21
N THR A 156 8.72 -3.88 -1.53
CA THR A 156 7.63 -4.84 -1.75
C THR A 156 6.54 -4.15 -2.56
N ILE A 157 6.44 -4.46 -3.85
CA ILE A 157 5.48 -3.82 -4.76
C ILE A 157 4.50 -4.88 -5.29
N PRO A 158 3.18 -4.63 -5.24
CA PRO A 158 2.18 -5.48 -5.89
C PRO A 158 2.35 -5.49 -7.42
N PRO A 159 2.16 -6.63 -8.11
CA PRO A 159 2.27 -6.74 -9.57
C PRO A 159 1.34 -5.80 -10.35
N SER A 160 0.27 -5.31 -9.74
CA SER A 160 -0.77 -4.47 -10.37
C SER A 160 -0.32 -3.04 -10.70
N LYS A 161 0.81 -2.55 -10.17
CA LYS A 161 1.33 -1.18 -10.39
C LYS A 161 2.34 -1.05 -11.55
N ARG A 162 2.37 -2.01 -12.50
CA ARG A 162 3.47 -2.22 -13.46
C ARG A 162 3.47 -1.38 -14.76
N ASN A 163 2.54 -0.47 -15.04
CA ASN A 163 2.47 0.15 -16.39
C ASN A 163 2.49 1.69 -16.44
N SER A 164 3.40 2.21 -17.26
CA SER A 164 3.54 3.61 -17.67
C SER A 164 2.43 4.06 -18.65
N SER A 165 1.50 4.89 -18.14
CA SER A 165 0.58 5.91 -18.77
C SER A 165 -0.36 5.51 -19.94
N PRO A 166 -1.58 6.11 -20.10
CA PRO A 166 -2.08 7.36 -19.50
C PRO A 166 -3.37 7.26 -18.65
N ARG A 167 -3.48 8.19 -17.69
CA ARG A 167 -4.66 8.70 -16.95
C ARG A 167 -5.77 7.70 -16.58
N VAL A 168 -5.74 7.26 -15.31
CA VAL A 168 -6.91 6.87 -14.51
C VAL A 168 -6.65 7.33 -13.08
N LEU A 169 -7.59 8.07 -12.47
CA LEU A 169 -7.50 8.50 -11.07
C LEU A 169 -7.62 7.29 -10.14
N GLN A 170 -6.57 7.05 -9.36
CA GLN A 170 -6.49 6.04 -8.30
C GLN A 170 -6.20 6.75 -6.98
N SER A 171 -6.81 6.29 -5.88
CA SER A 171 -6.29 6.53 -4.54
C SER A 171 -4.88 5.94 -4.52
N GLN A 172 -3.90 6.84 -4.58
CA GLN A 172 -2.53 6.48 -4.32
C GLN A 172 -2.41 6.35 -2.81
N SER A 173 -2.12 5.10 -2.40
CA SER A 173 -1.18 4.73 -1.34
C SER A 173 -0.28 5.86 -0.88
#